data_AF-A0A5X3P5V0-F1
#
_entry.id   AF-A0A5X3P5V0-F1
#
_cell.length_a   1.000
_cell.length_b   1.000
_cell.length_c   1.000
_cell.angle_alpha   90.00
_cell.angle_beta   90.00
_cell.angle_gamma   90.00
#
_symmetry.space_group_name_H-M   'P 1'
#
loop_
_entity.id
_entity.type
_entity.pdbx_description
1 polymer ?
#
loop_
_entity_poly.entity_id
_entity_poly.type
_entity_poly.pdbx_seq_one_letter_code
_entity_poly.pdbx_strand_id
1 'polypeptide(L)'
;MDVFKISVDTQQVHKITQENFDQVTKKQAPWYQPINGHQGWFAVCPACDNPIQIIGMLERDAPYGKHFFPTAGAVAVPLKGRVDKEEYEWCPYASKNKHLAKDARRAEGSELALLIKQTLIEQFDRVIYLLEKGIRMKISEALAKQMLEDYRAAEGWCYRGATRQNIPWVFAYMMQAKRLRGRIFFDAEFTDELLTRRPDLTCNANGQIDIKDDKQFCDLSFSFIRHRRHVDQHTLSESIEFNIANSKQETVCKKTIAFEYDDFLRLINSKNEANRKMNLVDLARSVLA
;
A
#
# COMPACT_ATOMS: atom_id res chain seq x y z
N MET A 1 1.33 -8.59 15.74
CA MET A 1 0.39 -8.10 14.70
C MET A 1 -1.00 -8.54 15.08
N ASP A 2 -2.02 -7.78 14.73
CA ASP A 2 -3.42 -8.01 15.11
C ASP A 2 -4.29 -8.51 13.94
N VAL A 3 -3.67 -8.80 12.80
CA VAL A 3 -4.28 -9.27 11.56
C VAL A 3 -3.54 -10.47 10.99
N PHE A 4 -4.22 -11.29 10.16
CA PHE A 4 -3.64 -12.48 9.55
C PHE A 4 -4.25 -12.80 8.17
N LYS A 5 -3.54 -13.64 7.40
CA LYS A 5 -4.06 -14.34 6.22
C LYS A 5 -4.03 -15.85 6.45
N ILE A 6 -4.88 -16.59 5.74
CA ILE A 6 -4.88 -18.05 5.80
C ILE A 6 -3.85 -18.70 4.88
N SER A 7 -3.39 -17.99 3.84
CA SER A 7 -2.36 -18.46 2.90
C SER A 7 -1.62 -17.29 2.24
N VAL A 8 -0.53 -17.59 1.52
CA VAL A 8 0.20 -16.62 0.69
C VAL A 8 -0.56 -16.30 -0.61
N ASP A 9 -1.38 -17.24 -1.09
CA ASP A 9 -2.12 -17.14 -2.34
C ASP A 9 -3.29 -16.14 -2.24
N THR A 10 -3.83 -15.95 -1.04
CA THR A 10 -4.92 -15.00 -0.79
C THR A 10 -4.41 -13.62 -0.37
N GLN A 11 -5.19 -12.60 -0.71
CA GLN A 11 -5.05 -11.22 -0.25
C GLN A 11 -6.08 -10.87 0.81
N GLN A 12 -6.95 -11.82 1.20
CA GLN A 12 -7.92 -11.60 2.24
C GLN A 12 -7.21 -11.54 3.60
N VAL A 13 -7.41 -10.43 4.29
CA VAL A 13 -6.85 -10.15 5.61
C VAL A 13 -7.98 -10.14 6.63
N HIS A 14 -7.75 -10.74 7.78
CA HIS A 14 -8.72 -10.87 8.85
C HIS A 14 -8.14 -10.33 10.14
N LYS A 15 -8.95 -9.65 10.95
CA LYS A 15 -8.59 -9.32 12.33
C LYS A 15 -8.44 -10.60 13.14
N ILE A 16 -7.41 -10.69 13.97
CA ILE A 16 -7.21 -11.82 14.88
C ILE A 16 -8.28 -11.75 15.98
N THR A 17 -9.27 -12.62 15.87
CA THR A 17 -10.23 -12.99 16.93
C THR A 17 -10.48 -14.48 16.80
N GLN A 18 -10.93 -15.13 17.88
CA GLN A 18 -11.28 -16.55 17.83
C GLN A 18 -12.37 -16.81 16.78
N GLU A 19 -13.41 -15.97 16.76
CA GLU A 19 -14.52 -16.08 15.80
C GLU A 19 -14.04 -16.00 14.34
N ASN A 20 -13.27 -14.96 13.98
CA ASN A 20 -12.76 -14.80 12.63
C ASN A 20 -11.88 -15.98 12.24
N PHE A 21 -10.98 -16.42 13.14
CA PHE A 21 -10.09 -17.53 12.89
C PHE A 21 -10.85 -18.83 12.67
N ASP A 22 -11.80 -19.16 13.53
CA ASP A 22 -12.67 -20.33 13.40
C ASP A 22 -13.48 -20.31 12.10
N GLN A 23 -14.03 -19.13 11.76
CA GLN A 23 -14.85 -18.97 10.58
C GLN A 23 -14.07 -19.25 9.29
N VAL A 24 -12.82 -18.78 9.18
CA VAL A 24 -12.05 -18.87 7.93
C VAL A 24 -11.23 -20.16 7.82
N THR A 25 -10.82 -20.73 8.96
CA THR A 25 -10.02 -21.97 8.99
C THR A 25 -10.86 -23.23 9.19
N LYS A 26 -12.15 -23.06 9.57
CA LYS A 26 -13.07 -24.15 9.92
C LYS A 26 -12.53 -25.11 10.99
N LYS A 27 -11.64 -24.63 11.86
CA LYS A 27 -10.96 -25.43 12.89
C LYS A 27 -10.12 -26.59 12.34
N GLN A 28 -9.64 -26.46 11.09
CA GLN A 28 -8.91 -27.52 10.41
C GLN A 28 -7.40 -27.32 10.44
N ALA A 29 -6.66 -28.41 10.22
CA ALA A 29 -5.26 -28.34 9.82
C ALA A 29 -5.15 -27.65 8.44
N PRO A 30 -4.04 -26.95 8.14
CA PRO A 30 -2.84 -26.77 8.97
C PRO A 30 -2.94 -25.62 10.00
N TRP A 31 -4.04 -24.88 10.07
CA TRP A 31 -4.13 -23.71 10.95
C TRP A 31 -4.24 -24.08 12.43
N TYR A 32 -4.89 -25.20 12.71
CA TYR A 32 -4.94 -25.84 14.03
C TYR A 32 -3.92 -26.98 14.09
N GLN A 33 -2.90 -26.85 14.95
CA GLN A 33 -1.90 -27.92 15.15
C GLN A 33 -1.42 -28.03 16.60
N PRO A 34 -1.12 -29.24 17.10
CA PRO A 34 -0.50 -29.39 18.41
C PRO A 34 0.96 -28.89 18.40
N ILE A 35 1.35 -28.13 19.44
CA ILE A 35 2.73 -27.68 19.71
C ILE A 35 3.00 -27.93 21.19
N ASN A 36 4.06 -28.70 21.51
CA ASN A 36 4.47 -28.97 22.88
C ASN A 36 3.32 -29.48 23.78
N GLY A 37 2.41 -30.30 23.23
CA GLY A 37 1.25 -30.83 23.97
C GLY A 37 0.05 -29.89 24.09
N HIS A 38 0.12 -28.68 23.54
CA HIS A 38 -0.98 -27.71 23.53
C HIS A 38 -1.48 -27.43 22.11
N GLN A 39 -2.71 -26.94 21.99
CA GLN A 39 -3.24 -26.47 20.70
C GLN A 39 -2.53 -25.17 20.29
N GLY A 40 -1.98 -25.17 19.08
CA GLY A 40 -1.42 -24.01 18.41
C GLY A 40 -2.31 -23.52 17.26
N TRP A 41 -2.27 -22.21 17.03
CA TRP A 41 -2.97 -21.52 15.95
C TRP A 41 -1.94 -20.86 15.04
N PHE A 42 -1.94 -21.23 13.77
CA PHE A 42 -0.98 -20.75 12.79
C PHE A 42 -1.66 -20.07 11.60
N ALA A 43 -0.99 -19.06 11.05
CA ALA A 43 -1.45 -18.29 9.91
C ALA A 43 -0.27 -17.67 9.15
N VAL A 44 -0.56 -16.77 8.22
CA VAL A 44 0.42 -16.05 7.40
C VAL A 44 0.37 -14.56 7.69
N CYS A 45 1.55 -13.92 7.81
CA CYS A 45 1.67 -12.48 7.95
C CYS A 45 1.18 -11.77 6.67
N PRO A 46 0.26 -10.79 6.75
CA PRO A 46 -0.24 -10.09 5.57
C PRO A 46 0.78 -9.14 4.92
N ALA A 47 1.85 -8.76 5.63
CA ALA A 47 2.85 -7.82 5.13
C ALA A 47 4.04 -8.48 4.42
N CYS A 48 4.53 -9.62 4.93
CA CYS A 48 5.77 -10.25 4.46
C CYS A 48 5.63 -11.74 4.10
N ASP A 49 4.41 -12.29 4.13
CA ASP A 49 4.09 -13.68 3.75
C ASP A 49 4.78 -14.79 4.57
N ASN A 50 5.52 -14.43 5.63
CA ASN A 50 6.09 -15.37 6.58
C ASN A 50 5.00 -16.01 7.47
N PRO A 51 5.20 -17.26 7.93
CA PRO A 51 4.34 -17.90 8.92
C PRO A 51 4.28 -17.12 10.24
N ILE A 52 3.12 -17.16 10.89
CA ILE A 52 2.89 -16.62 12.22
C ILE A 52 2.20 -17.66 13.10
N GLN A 53 2.48 -17.59 14.40
CA GLN A 53 1.70 -18.23 15.45
C GLN A 53 0.87 -17.17 16.15
N ILE A 54 -0.40 -17.45 16.40
CA ILE A 54 -1.27 -16.57 17.20
C ILE A 54 -1.06 -16.92 18.67
N ILE A 55 -0.76 -15.89 19.46
CA ILE A 55 -0.45 -15.98 20.88
C ILE A 55 -1.64 -15.46 21.69
N GLY A 56 -2.07 -16.25 22.68
CA GLY A 56 -3.13 -15.86 23.61
C GLY A 56 -4.54 -15.96 23.02
N MET A 57 -4.78 -16.88 22.07
CA MET A 57 -6.07 -16.98 21.35
C MET A 57 -7.28 -17.13 22.29
N LEU A 58 -7.12 -17.87 23.40
CA LEU A 58 -8.18 -18.13 24.37
C LEU A 58 -7.93 -17.40 25.70
N GLU A 59 -6.70 -16.94 25.93
CA GLU A 59 -6.23 -16.42 27.22
C GLU A 59 -6.16 -14.90 27.29
N ARG A 60 -6.33 -14.21 26.15
CA ARG A 60 -6.20 -12.74 26.07
C ARG A 60 -7.40 -12.13 25.36
N ASP A 61 -7.80 -10.95 25.82
CA ASP A 61 -8.80 -10.12 25.13
C ASP A 61 -8.28 -9.63 23.77
N ALA A 62 -6.96 -9.42 23.66
CA ALA A 62 -6.27 -8.99 22.45
C ALA A 62 -5.18 -10.00 22.04
N PRO A 63 -5.56 -11.13 21.40
CA PRO A 63 -4.61 -12.06 20.81
C PRO A 63 -3.83 -11.41 19.68
N TYR A 64 -2.60 -11.88 19.44
CA TYR A 64 -1.74 -11.32 18.42
C TYR A 64 -0.88 -12.36 17.72
N GLY A 65 -0.62 -12.13 16.44
CA GLY A 65 0.30 -12.90 15.63
C GLY A 65 1.75 -12.54 15.91
N LYS A 66 2.58 -13.56 16.09
CA LYS A 66 4.03 -13.50 16.20
C LYS A 66 4.63 -14.32 15.06
N HIS A 67 5.61 -13.77 14.35
CA HIS A 67 6.35 -14.53 13.33
C HIS A 67 6.92 -15.81 13.92
N PHE A 68 6.74 -16.91 13.19
CA PHE A 68 7.12 -18.25 13.61
C PHE A 68 8.13 -18.83 12.61
N PHE A 69 9.33 -19.11 13.12
CA PHE A 69 10.41 -19.73 12.37
C PHE A 69 10.66 -21.13 12.96
N PRO A 70 10.30 -22.21 12.25
CA PRO A 70 10.59 -23.55 12.72
C PRO A 70 12.10 -23.74 12.85
N THR A 71 12.57 -24.15 14.02
CA THR A 71 13.94 -24.67 14.18
C THR A 71 14.03 -26.09 13.61
N ALA A 72 15.22 -26.58 13.26
CA ALA A 72 15.38 -27.98 12.88
C ALA A 72 14.82 -28.90 13.98
N GLY A 73 13.87 -29.78 13.63
CA GLY A 73 13.13 -30.64 14.57
C GLY A 73 11.81 -30.06 15.09
N ALA A 74 11.43 -28.83 14.74
CA ALA A 74 10.12 -28.27 15.03
C ALA A 74 9.05 -28.79 14.05
N VAL A 75 7.80 -28.83 14.53
CA VAL A 75 6.61 -29.22 13.77
C VAL A 75 6.63 -28.56 12.39
N ALA A 76 6.62 -29.38 11.34
CA ALA A 76 6.45 -28.90 9.97
C ALA A 76 5.05 -28.31 9.86
N VAL A 77 4.93 -26.99 10.01
CA VAL A 77 3.66 -26.30 9.81
C VAL A 77 3.45 -26.27 8.29
N PRO A 78 2.51 -27.03 7.69
CA PRO A 78 2.28 -27.09 6.25
C PRO A 78 1.54 -25.86 5.74
N LEU A 79 1.72 -24.72 6.40
CA LEU A 79 1.35 -23.45 5.79
C LEU A 79 2.36 -23.22 4.68
N LYS A 80 1.87 -22.96 3.46
CA LYS A 80 2.69 -22.49 2.34
C LYS A 80 3.28 -21.08 2.60
N GLY A 81 3.58 -20.73 3.86
CA GLY A 81 4.30 -19.53 4.22
C GLY A 81 5.78 -19.79 4.07
N ARG A 82 6.45 -18.98 3.25
CA ARG A 82 7.88 -19.11 3.04
C ARG A 82 8.59 -18.58 4.28
N VAL A 83 9.54 -19.35 4.80
CA VAL A 83 10.46 -18.87 5.83
C VAL A 83 11.49 -17.98 5.14
N ASP A 84 11.18 -16.69 5.07
CA ASP A 84 12.01 -15.66 4.46
C ASP A 84 12.50 -14.69 5.53
N LYS A 85 13.74 -14.92 5.98
CA LYS A 85 14.38 -14.08 7.01
C LYS A 85 14.57 -12.64 6.54
N GLU A 86 14.85 -12.44 5.26
CA GLU A 86 15.10 -11.11 4.74
C GLU A 86 13.80 -10.30 4.73
N GLU A 87 12.70 -10.86 4.23
CA GLU A 87 11.40 -10.20 4.27
C GLU A 87 10.90 -9.97 5.71
N TYR A 88 11.28 -10.83 6.65
CA TYR A 88 11.02 -10.60 8.07
C TYR A 88 11.77 -9.38 8.62
N GLU A 89 13.06 -9.20 8.31
CA GLU A 89 13.84 -8.05 8.79
C GLU A 89 13.27 -6.70 8.34
N TRP A 90 12.59 -6.69 7.20
CA TRP A 90 11.94 -5.51 6.64
C TRP A 90 10.45 -5.39 6.99
N CYS A 91 9.84 -6.44 7.54
CA CYS A 91 8.43 -6.48 7.87
C CYS A 91 8.05 -5.39 8.88
N PRO A 92 6.97 -4.62 8.65
CA PRO A 92 6.52 -3.60 9.60
C PRO A 92 6.22 -4.18 10.99
N TYR A 93 5.77 -5.44 11.06
CA TYR A 93 5.43 -6.12 12.31
C TYR A 93 6.60 -6.86 12.98
N ALA A 94 7.82 -6.78 12.44
CA ALA A 94 8.99 -7.36 13.10
C ALA A 94 9.43 -6.51 14.30
N SER A 95 9.84 -7.16 15.39
CA SER A 95 10.21 -6.49 16.64
C SER A 95 11.46 -5.61 16.53
N LYS A 96 12.34 -5.91 15.56
CA LYS A 96 13.54 -5.13 15.24
C LYS A 96 13.58 -4.82 13.75
N ASN A 97 12.51 -4.22 13.24
CA ASN A 97 12.45 -3.89 11.82
C ASN A 97 13.53 -2.86 11.44
N LYS A 98 14.02 -2.96 10.21
CA LYS A 98 14.98 -1.99 9.68
C LYS A 98 14.31 -0.64 9.46
N HIS A 99 15.10 0.43 9.63
CA HIS A 99 14.70 1.76 9.20
C HIS A 99 14.43 1.76 7.70
N LEU A 100 13.27 2.30 7.31
CA LEU A 100 12.84 2.28 5.92
C LEU A 100 13.41 3.50 5.18
N ALA A 101 14.32 3.25 4.24
CA ALA A 101 14.84 4.26 3.31
C ALA A 101 14.21 4.09 1.91
N LYS A 102 13.98 5.18 1.18
CA LYS A 102 13.28 5.17 -0.13
C LYS A 102 13.98 4.29 -1.17
N ASP A 103 15.30 4.19 -1.09
CA ASP A 103 16.18 3.44 -1.97
C ASP A 103 16.43 2.00 -1.49
N ALA A 104 15.86 1.58 -0.36
CA ALA A 104 15.96 0.21 0.10
C ALA A 104 15.16 -0.73 -0.84
N ARG A 105 15.88 -1.59 -1.56
CA ARG A 105 15.30 -2.51 -2.55
C ARG A 105 15.36 -3.97 -2.10
N ARG A 106 14.40 -4.74 -2.60
CA ARG A 106 14.40 -6.21 -2.64
C ARG A 106 15.45 -6.69 -3.63
N ALA A 107 15.99 -7.87 -3.37
CA ALA A 107 16.86 -8.54 -4.31
C ALA A 107 16.09 -8.88 -5.60
N GLU A 108 16.82 -8.97 -6.71
CA GLU A 108 16.30 -9.45 -7.98
C GLU A 108 15.69 -10.85 -7.81
N GLY A 109 14.56 -11.11 -8.48
CA GLY A 109 13.84 -12.38 -8.34
C GLY A 109 13.03 -12.54 -7.06
N SER A 110 12.92 -11.51 -6.21
CA SER A 110 12.02 -11.53 -5.05
C SER A 110 10.57 -11.80 -5.50
N GLU A 111 10.01 -12.92 -5.05
CA GLU A 111 8.65 -13.31 -5.38
C GLU A 111 7.61 -12.30 -4.87
N LEU A 112 7.79 -11.75 -3.66
CA LEU A 112 6.87 -10.74 -3.14
C LEU A 112 6.89 -9.47 -4.02
N ALA A 113 8.06 -9.08 -4.52
CA ALA A 113 8.18 -7.96 -5.47
C ALA A 113 7.42 -8.26 -6.77
N LEU A 114 7.55 -9.48 -7.30
CA LEU A 114 6.80 -9.90 -8.50
C LEU A 114 5.29 -9.92 -8.26
N LEU A 115 4.83 -10.42 -7.11
CA LEU A 115 3.41 -10.41 -6.74
C LEU A 115 2.87 -8.98 -6.58
N ILE A 116 3.64 -8.06 -6.01
CA ILE A 116 3.28 -6.63 -5.93
C ILE A 116 3.15 -6.03 -7.33
N LYS A 117 4.13 -6.28 -8.20
CA LYS A 117 4.12 -5.83 -9.60
C LYS A 117 2.89 -6.36 -10.36
N GLN A 118 2.64 -7.66 -10.27
CA GLN A 118 1.49 -8.30 -10.91
C GLN A 118 0.16 -7.75 -10.37
N THR A 119 0.03 -7.62 -9.06
CA THR A 119 -1.19 -7.07 -8.44
C THR A 119 -1.42 -5.62 -8.88
N LEU A 120 -0.38 -4.79 -8.96
CA LEU A 120 -0.50 -3.42 -9.49
C LEU A 120 -1.02 -3.43 -10.93
N ILE A 121 -0.45 -4.26 -11.80
CA ILE A 121 -0.86 -4.35 -13.21
C ILE A 121 -2.33 -4.75 -13.30
N GLU A 122 -2.72 -5.85 -12.66
CA GLU A 122 -4.06 -6.44 -12.74
C GLU A 122 -5.14 -5.56 -12.11
N GLN A 123 -4.77 -4.68 -11.17
CA GLN A 123 -5.69 -3.86 -10.37
C GLN A 123 -5.46 -2.35 -10.61
N PHE A 124 -4.78 -1.97 -11.69
CA PHE A 124 -4.32 -0.59 -11.88
C PHE A 124 -5.47 0.43 -11.90
N ASP A 125 -6.60 0.08 -12.49
CA ASP A 125 -7.81 0.90 -12.49
C ASP A 125 -8.33 1.20 -11.07
N ARG A 126 -8.32 0.18 -10.20
CA ARG A 126 -8.70 0.30 -8.78
C ARG A 126 -7.67 1.11 -7.99
N VAL A 127 -6.38 0.97 -8.32
CA VAL A 127 -5.32 1.81 -7.75
C VAL A 127 -5.55 3.28 -8.09
N ILE A 128 -5.79 3.61 -9.36
CA ILE A 128 -6.10 4.98 -9.78
C ILE A 128 -7.35 5.51 -9.07
N TYR A 129 -8.41 4.72 -8.98
CA TYR A 129 -9.62 5.09 -8.25
C TYR A 129 -9.35 5.48 -6.78
N LEU A 130 -8.55 4.69 -6.06
CA LEU A 130 -8.21 4.99 -4.67
C LEU A 130 -7.33 6.23 -4.53
N LEU A 131 -6.38 6.42 -5.44
CA LEU A 131 -5.57 7.63 -5.47
C LEU A 131 -6.43 8.86 -5.69
N GLU A 132 -7.29 8.87 -6.71
CA GLU A 132 -8.23 9.98 -6.96
C GLU A 132 -9.09 10.26 -5.72
N LYS A 133 -9.61 9.22 -5.06
CA LYS A 133 -10.44 9.35 -3.85
C LYS A 133 -9.67 10.00 -2.69
N GLY A 134 -8.43 9.58 -2.42
CA GLY A 134 -7.69 10.07 -1.26
C GLY A 134 -7.08 11.46 -1.46
N ILE A 135 -6.55 11.75 -2.67
CA ILE A 135 -5.99 13.08 -2.98
C ILE A 135 -7.05 14.08 -3.47
N ARG A 136 -8.25 13.60 -3.78
CA ARG A 136 -9.37 14.39 -4.32
C ARG A 136 -9.00 15.18 -5.60
N MET A 137 -8.21 14.56 -6.46
CA MET A 137 -7.74 15.12 -7.73
C MET A 137 -7.92 14.10 -8.84
N LYS A 138 -8.33 14.54 -10.04
CA LYS A 138 -8.43 13.68 -11.21
C LYS A 138 -7.07 13.27 -11.73
N ILE A 139 -6.92 11.99 -12.06
CA ILE A 139 -5.75 11.42 -12.69
C ILE A 139 -6.12 11.04 -14.13
N SER A 140 -5.67 11.86 -15.09
CA SER A 140 -5.84 11.57 -16.50
C SER A 140 -5.01 10.36 -16.92
N GLU A 141 -5.40 9.70 -18.02
CA GLU A 141 -4.64 8.56 -18.57
C GLU A 141 -3.18 8.93 -18.87
N ALA A 142 -2.94 10.13 -19.39
CA ALA A 142 -1.59 10.65 -19.62
C ALA A 142 -0.78 10.80 -18.31
N LEU A 143 -1.41 11.26 -17.22
CA LEU A 143 -0.74 11.33 -15.92
C LEU A 143 -0.50 9.93 -15.35
N ALA A 144 -1.46 9.03 -15.45
CA ALA A 144 -1.32 7.64 -15.02
C ALA A 144 -0.16 6.94 -15.74
N LYS A 145 -0.01 7.15 -17.06
CA LYS A 145 1.12 6.67 -17.85
C LYS A 145 2.46 7.20 -17.33
N GLN A 146 2.56 8.51 -17.08
CA GLN A 146 3.78 9.11 -16.52
C GLN A 146 4.13 8.55 -15.14
N MET A 147 3.12 8.27 -14.30
CA MET A 147 3.33 7.64 -12.99
C MET A 147 3.82 6.20 -13.12
N LEU A 148 3.30 5.42 -14.09
CA LEU A 148 3.77 4.08 -14.41
C LEU A 148 5.22 4.08 -14.91
N GLU A 149 5.58 5.03 -15.77
CA GLU A 149 6.94 5.17 -16.29
C GLU A 149 7.94 5.48 -15.19
N ASP A 150 7.61 6.37 -14.25
CA ASP A 150 8.44 6.63 -13.08
C ASP A 150 8.54 5.39 -12.19
N TYR A 151 7.41 4.71 -11.93
CA TYR A 151 7.37 3.48 -11.13
C TYR A 151 8.25 2.39 -11.74
N ARG A 152 8.26 2.26 -13.07
CA ARG A 152 9.15 1.37 -13.82
C ARG A 152 10.60 1.75 -13.67
N ALA A 153 10.94 3.02 -13.91
CA ALA A 153 12.32 3.50 -13.82
C ALA A 153 12.89 3.33 -12.40
N ALA A 154 12.04 3.49 -11.39
CA ALA A 154 12.41 3.29 -9.99
C ALA A 154 12.31 1.83 -9.52
N GLU A 155 11.89 0.89 -10.38
CA GLU A 155 11.48 -0.48 -10.01
C GLU A 155 10.67 -0.50 -8.71
N GLY A 156 9.60 0.30 -8.65
CA GLY A 156 8.91 0.60 -7.41
C GLY A 156 8.33 -0.61 -6.69
N TRP A 157 8.14 -1.73 -7.39
CA TRP A 157 7.71 -3.01 -6.81
C TRP A 157 8.79 -3.66 -5.93
N CYS A 158 10.06 -3.30 -6.14
CA CYS A 158 11.19 -3.75 -5.34
C CYS A 158 11.38 -2.94 -4.05
N TYR A 159 10.69 -1.81 -3.85
CA TYR A 159 10.85 -1.01 -2.63
C TYR A 159 10.48 -1.80 -1.37
N ARG A 160 11.35 -1.84 -0.35
CA ARG A 160 11.12 -2.59 0.91
C ARG A 160 9.91 -2.14 1.72
N GLY A 161 9.41 -0.93 1.48
CA GLY A 161 8.19 -0.44 2.09
C GLY A 161 6.91 -0.93 1.38
N ALA A 162 7.05 -1.52 0.19
CA ALA A 162 5.94 -2.07 -0.56
C ALA A 162 5.47 -3.39 0.06
N THR A 163 4.17 -3.48 0.31
CA THR A 163 3.45 -4.71 0.65
C THR A 163 2.26 -4.85 -0.30
N ARG A 164 1.63 -6.03 -0.32
CA ARG A 164 0.43 -6.23 -1.14
C ARG A 164 -0.78 -5.43 -0.65
N GLN A 165 -0.73 -4.86 0.56
CA GLN A 165 -1.83 -4.10 1.15
C GLN A 165 -1.74 -2.60 0.83
N ASN A 166 -0.53 -2.08 0.57
CA ASN A 166 -0.29 -0.64 0.43
C ASN A 166 0.10 -0.20 -0.99
N ILE A 167 -0.13 -1.08 -1.98
CA ILE A 167 0.22 -0.87 -3.39
C ILE A 167 -0.20 0.51 -3.92
N PRO A 168 -1.44 1.01 -3.70
CA PRO A 168 -1.85 2.28 -4.30
C PRO A 168 -0.93 3.43 -3.88
N TRP A 169 -0.66 3.53 -2.59
CA TRP A 169 0.11 4.62 -2.02
C TRP A 169 1.60 4.50 -2.25
N VAL A 170 2.13 3.27 -2.28
CA VAL A 170 3.51 3.04 -2.68
C VAL A 170 3.73 3.32 -4.15
N PHE A 171 2.78 2.98 -5.03
CA PHE A 171 2.81 3.36 -6.44
C PHE A 171 2.94 4.89 -6.59
N ALA A 172 2.09 5.64 -5.90
CA ALA A 172 2.17 7.11 -5.88
C ALA A 172 3.49 7.63 -5.28
N TYR A 173 3.99 7.03 -4.19
CA TYR A 173 5.23 7.44 -3.51
C TYR A 173 6.50 7.34 -4.40
N MET A 174 6.50 6.40 -5.35
CA MET A 174 7.65 6.16 -6.22
C MET A 174 7.71 7.09 -7.43
N MET A 175 6.67 7.90 -7.68
CA MET A 175 6.68 8.87 -8.78
C MET A 175 7.64 10.04 -8.51
N GLN A 176 8.05 10.70 -9.59
CA GLN A 176 8.68 12.01 -9.53
C GLN A 176 7.63 13.12 -9.49
N ALA A 177 8.02 14.31 -9.04
CA ALA A 177 7.12 15.45 -8.98
C ALA A 177 6.52 15.76 -10.37
N LYS A 178 5.22 16.07 -10.41
CA LYS A 178 4.49 16.41 -11.64
C LYS A 178 3.90 17.80 -11.55
N ARG A 179 3.80 18.48 -12.69
CA ARG A 179 3.29 19.85 -12.78
C ARG A 179 1.85 19.94 -12.25
N LEU A 180 1.58 21.01 -11.50
CA LEU A 180 0.27 21.30 -10.93
C LEU A 180 -0.70 21.93 -11.94
N ARG A 181 -0.21 22.75 -12.88
CA ARG A 181 -1.04 23.35 -13.94
C ARG A 181 -1.76 22.25 -14.73
N GLY A 182 -3.06 22.45 -15.01
CA GLY A 182 -3.91 21.52 -15.73
C GLY A 182 -4.54 20.41 -14.87
N ARG A 183 -4.28 20.36 -13.56
CA ARG A 183 -4.91 19.39 -12.65
C ARG A 183 -6.31 19.87 -12.24
N ILE A 184 -7.22 18.93 -12.02
CA ILE A 184 -8.59 19.20 -11.55
C ILE A 184 -8.73 18.62 -10.16
N PHE A 185 -8.98 19.47 -9.18
CA PHE A 185 -9.30 19.08 -7.80
C PHE A 185 -10.82 19.10 -7.60
N PHE A 186 -11.33 18.16 -6.82
CA PHE A 186 -12.71 18.10 -6.37
C PHE A 186 -12.77 18.14 -4.83
N ASP A 187 -11.93 19.00 -4.26
CA ASP A 187 -11.78 19.34 -2.85
C ASP A 187 -11.76 20.87 -2.76
N ALA A 188 -12.93 21.46 -2.46
CA ALA A 188 -13.10 22.91 -2.48
C ALA A 188 -12.20 23.57 -1.43
N GLU A 189 -12.14 23.01 -0.22
CA GLU A 189 -11.32 23.54 0.88
C GLU A 189 -9.84 23.55 0.51
N PHE A 190 -9.32 22.44 -0.03
CA PHE A 190 -7.92 22.36 -0.47
C PHE A 190 -7.62 23.31 -1.64
N THR A 191 -8.57 23.47 -2.55
CA THR A 191 -8.44 24.37 -3.70
C THR A 191 -8.41 25.83 -3.24
N ASP A 192 -9.30 26.21 -2.33
CA ASP A 192 -9.36 27.56 -1.75
C ASP A 192 -8.10 27.89 -0.95
N GLU A 193 -7.59 26.93 -0.17
CA GLU A 193 -6.30 27.07 0.53
C GLU A 193 -5.15 27.32 -0.45
N LEU A 194 -5.08 26.55 -1.54
CA LEU A 194 -4.06 26.69 -2.58
C LEU A 194 -4.14 28.05 -3.26
N LEU A 195 -5.32 28.49 -3.69
CA LEU A 195 -5.52 29.78 -4.36
C LEU A 195 -5.28 30.97 -3.42
N THR A 196 -5.56 30.82 -2.13
CA THR A 196 -5.24 31.83 -1.11
C THR A 196 -3.72 31.98 -0.93
N ARG A 197 -2.97 30.87 -0.90
CA ARG A 197 -1.51 30.90 -0.76
C ARG A 197 -0.79 31.28 -2.05
N ARG A 198 -1.43 31.07 -3.20
CA ARG A 198 -0.91 31.41 -4.53
C ARG A 198 -1.94 32.21 -5.32
N PRO A 199 -2.08 33.53 -5.02
CA PRO A 199 -3.09 34.39 -5.65
C PRO A 199 -2.91 34.59 -7.16
N ASP A 200 -1.77 34.21 -7.72
CA ASP A 200 -1.50 34.17 -9.16
C ASP A 200 -2.24 33.03 -9.88
N LEU A 201 -2.69 32.01 -9.15
CA LEU A 201 -3.45 30.89 -9.70
C LEU A 201 -4.95 31.22 -9.82
N THR A 202 -5.62 30.46 -10.68
CA THR A 202 -7.07 30.45 -10.84
C THR A 202 -7.54 29.06 -11.28
N CYS A 203 -8.86 28.86 -11.40
CA CYS A 203 -9.43 27.71 -12.08
C CYS A 203 -10.03 28.15 -13.41
N ASN A 204 -9.67 27.49 -14.51
CA ASN A 204 -10.24 27.79 -15.82
C ASN A 204 -11.68 27.23 -15.95
N ALA A 205 -12.34 27.49 -17.08
CA ALA A 205 -13.72 27.06 -17.32
C ALA A 205 -13.95 25.53 -17.21
N ASN A 206 -12.89 24.73 -17.34
CA ASN A 206 -12.92 23.27 -17.19
C ASN A 206 -12.59 22.81 -15.76
N GLY A 207 -12.46 23.74 -14.80
CA GLY A 207 -12.08 23.45 -13.42
C GLY A 207 -10.62 23.06 -13.23
N GLN A 208 -9.76 23.34 -14.22
CA GLN A 208 -8.33 23.03 -14.12
C GLN A 208 -7.58 24.18 -13.45
N ILE A 209 -6.60 23.85 -12.61
CA ILE A 209 -5.65 24.82 -12.07
C ILE A 209 -4.89 25.48 -13.22
N ASP A 210 -4.96 26.80 -13.25
CA ASP A 210 -4.34 27.64 -14.25
C ASP A 210 -3.71 28.89 -13.60
N ILE A 211 -3.08 29.72 -14.40
CA ILE A 211 -2.46 30.99 -13.99
C ILE A 211 -3.31 32.15 -14.56
N LYS A 212 -3.46 33.23 -13.79
CA LYS A 212 -4.26 34.39 -14.20
C LYS A 212 -3.65 35.15 -15.37
N ASP A 213 -2.32 35.17 -15.45
CA ASP A 213 -1.56 35.77 -16.54
C ASP A 213 -0.85 34.67 -17.32
N ASP A 214 -1.30 34.43 -18.55
CA ASP A 214 -0.77 33.38 -19.43
C ASP A 214 0.71 33.55 -19.79
N LYS A 215 1.28 34.75 -19.57
CA LYS A 215 2.71 35.01 -19.76
C LYS A 215 3.57 34.52 -18.60
N GLN A 216 2.96 34.25 -17.44
CA GLN A 216 3.66 33.78 -16.25
C GLN A 216 3.82 32.27 -16.27
N PHE A 217 4.79 31.76 -15.51
CA PHE A 217 5.02 30.32 -15.39
C PHE A 217 4.39 29.81 -14.09
N CYS A 218 3.63 28.71 -14.18
CA CYS A 218 3.14 28.01 -12.99
C CYS A 218 4.29 27.22 -12.36
N ASP A 219 5.00 27.86 -11.44
CA ASP A 219 6.08 27.24 -10.66
C ASP A 219 5.55 26.40 -9.50
N LEU A 220 4.77 25.36 -9.82
CA LEU A 220 4.27 24.41 -8.83
C LEU A 220 4.25 22.99 -9.38
N SER A 221 4.69 22.07 -8.53
CA SER A 221 4.57 20.63 -8.75
C SER A 221 4.00 19.95 -7.52
N PHE A 222 3.32 18.83 -7.72
CA PHE A 222 2.89 17.94 -6.65
C PHE A 222 3.73 16.66 -6.63
N SER A 223 3.85 16.06 -5.45
CA SER A 223 4.61 14.83 -5.22
C SER A 223 4.08 14.09 -3.99
N PHE A 224 4.50 12.84 -3.83
CA PHE A 224 4.23 12.05 -2.64
C PHE A 224 5.53 11.77 -1.91
N ILE A 225 5.62 12.22 -0.67
CA ILE A 225 6.84 12.16 0.15
C ILE A 225 6.55 11.56 1.52
N ARG A 226 7.60 11.29 2.29
CA ARG A 226 7.52 10.86 3.70
C ARG A 226 6.59 9.66 3.94
N HIS A 227 6.83 8.53 3.26
CA HIS A 227 6.22 7.26 3.64
C HIS A 227 6.63 6.91 5.07
N ARG A 228 5.66 6.83 5.97
CA ARG A 228 5.86 6.54 7.40
C ARG A 228 5.05 5.31 7.79
N ARG A 229 5.63 4.50 8.67
CA ARG A 229 4.98 3.33 9.28
C ARG A 229 5.18 3.36 10.78
N HIS A 230 4.14 3.02 11.52
CA HIS A 230 4.17 2.94 12.98
C HIS A 230 3.31 1.77 13.44
N VAL A 231 3.83 0.97 14.36
CA VAL A 231 3.09 -0.10 15.02
C VAL A 231 2.83 0.33 16.45
N ASP A 232 1.57 0.57 16.79
CA ASP A 232 1.14 0.74 18.17
C ASP A 232 0.59 -0.59 18.68
N GLN A 233 1.24 -1.13 19.71
CA GLN A 233 1.07 -2.49 20.23
C GLN A 233 1.20 -3.56 19.13
N HIS A 234 0.11 -3.83 18.41
CA HIS A 234 0.02 -4.85 17.36
C HIS A 234 -0.61 -4.34 16.07
N THR A 235 -1.10 -3.10 16.05
CA THR A 235 -1.80 -2.48 14.94
C THR A 235 -0.83 -1.66 14.10
N LEU A 236 -0.79 -1.90 12.79
CA LEU A 236 0.04 -1.12 11.87
C LEU A 236 -0.75 0.07 11.35
N SER A 237 -0.12 1.25 11.40
CA SER A 237 -0.54 2.46 10.71
C SER A 237 0.54 2.88 9.71
N GLU A 238 0.13 3.24 8.50
CA GLU A 238 1.01 3.81 7.48
C GLU A 238 0.41 5.11 6.94
N SER A 239 1.28 5.99 6.47
CA SER A 239 0.87 7.24 5.83
C SER A 239 1.89 7.75 4.83
N ILE A 240 1.43 8.62 3.93
CA ILE A 240 2.27 9.44 3.05
C ILE A 240 1.83 10.90 3.11
N GLU A 241 2.70 11.81 2.69
CA GLU A 241 2.38 13.22 2.51
C GLU A 241 2.22 13.53 1.02
N PHE A 242 1.02 13.95 0.61
CA PHE A 242 0.79 14.62 -0.66
C PHE A 242 1.23 16.08 -0.51
N ASN A 243 2.22 16.51 -1.28
CA ASN A 243 2.90 17.78 -1.12
C ASN A 243 2.94 18.56 -2.43
N ILE A 244 2.49 19.82 -2.39
CA ILE A 244 2.63 20.82 -3.46
C ILE A 244 3.75 21.77 -3.08
N ALA A 245 4.75 21.91 -3.94
CA ALA A 245 5.90 22.78 -3.70
C ALA A 245 6.32 23.54 -4.98
N ASN A 246 7.04 24.64 -4.78
CA ASN A 246 7.65 25.43 -5.85
C ASN A 246 9.06 24.93 -6.22
N SER A 247 9.69 25.54 -7.23
CA SER A 247 11.06 25.21 -7.64
C SER A 247 12.11 25.43 -6.56
N LYS A 248 11.83 26.27 -5.56
CA LYS A 248 12.69 26.52 -4.39
C LYS A 248 12.52 25.47 -3.28
N GLN A 249 11.75 24.42 -3.52
CA GLN A 249 11.44 23.34 -2.57
C GLN A 249 10.62 23.78 -1.36
N GLU A 250 9.95 24.94 -1.44
CA GLU A 250 9.08 25.43 -0.39
C GLU A 250 7.70 24.79 -0.55
N THR A 251 7.23 24.10 0.49
CA THR A 251 5.86 23.56 0.53
C THR A 251 4.84 24.69 0.56
N VAL A 252 3.93 24.68 -0.40
CA VAL A 252 2.78 25.59 -0.46
C VAL A 252 1.57 24.98 0.23
N CYS A 253 1.19 23.76 -0.14
CA CYS A 253 0.10 23.02 0.49
C CYS A 253 0.50 21.55 0.67
N LYS A 254 -0.01 20.90 1.71
CA LYS A 254 0.21 19.48 1.93
C LYS A 254 -0.95 18.82 2.64
N LYS A 255 -1.07 17.51 2.46
CA LYS A 255 -2.05 16.66 3.11
C LYS A 255 -1.41 15.34 3.51
N THR A 256 -1.61 14.93 4.76
CA THR A 256 -1.25 13.58 5.20
C THR A 256 -2.37 12.62 4.81
N ILE A 257 -2.01 11.51 4.19
CA ILE A 257 -2.93 10.46 3.76
C ILE A 257 -2.61 9.20 4.55
N ALA A 258 -3.55 8.77 5.39
CA ALA A 258 -3.48 7.49 6.08
C ALA A 258 -3.81 6.35 5.11
N PHE A 259 -3.17 5.20 5.30
CA PHE A 259 -3.38 4.04 4.45
C PHE A 259 -4.59 3.24 4.93
N GLU A 260 -5.70 3.36 4.19
CA GLU A 260 -6.90 2.56 4.40
C GLU A 260 -6.77 1.21 3.68
N TYR A 261 -6.11 0.23 4.31
CA TYR A 261 -5.86 -1.09 3.68
C TYR A 261 -7.15 -1.78 3.27
N ASP A 262 -8.20 -1.71 4.10
CA ASP A 262 -9.48 -2.37 3.86
C ASP A 262 -10.17 -1.90 2.59
N ASP A 263 -9.99 -0.64 2.17
CA ASP A 263 -10.54 -0.14 0.92
C ASP A 263 -9.92 -0.87 -0.28
N PHE A 264 -8.58 -1.01 -0.30
CA PHE A 264 -7.89 -1.70 -1.38
C PHE A 264 -8.16 -3.21 -1.35
N LEU A 265 -8.09 -3.83 -0.17
CA LEU A 265 -8.32 -5.26 -0.01
C LEU A 265 -9.75 -5.64 -0.38
N ARG A 266 -10.77 -4.84 -0.02
CA ARG A 266 -12.15 -5.09 -0.46
C ARG A 266 -12.30 -4.99 -1.96
N LEU A 267 -11.63 -4.02 -2.60
CA LEU A 267 -11.69 -3.87 -4.06
C LEU A 267 -11.08 -5.09 -4.76
N ILE A 268 -9.84 -5.46 -4.42
CA ILE A 268 -9.14 -6.55 -5.13
C ILE A 268 -9.76 -7.93 -4.89
N ASN A 269 -10.40 -8.15 -3.73
CA ASN A 269 -11.14 -9.39 -3.44
C ASN A 269 -12.60 -9.36 -3.95
N SER A 270 -13.07 -8.25 -4.51
CA SER A 270 -14.44 -8.14 -5.04
C SER A 270 -14.58 -8.84 -6.39
N LYS A 271 -15.60 -9.71 -6.50
CA LYS A 271 -16.05 -10.33 -7.75
C LYS A 271 -16.82 -9.38 -8.67
N ASN A 272 -17.12 -8.17 -8.22
CA ASN A 272 -17.82 -7.19 -9.04
C ASN A 272 -16.85 -6.54 -10.04
N GLU A 273 -17.11 -6.78 -11.33
CA GLU A 273 -16.33 -6.25 -12.44
C GLU A 273 -17.00 -5.10 -13.20
N ALA A 274 -18.21 -4.69 -12.81
CA ALA A 274 -19.01 -3.71 -13.56
C ALA A 274 -18.34 -2.33 -13.72
N ASN A 275 -17.48 -1.95 -12.76
CA ASN A 275 -16.80 -0.65 -12.74
C ASN A 275 -15.33 -0.72 -13.15
N ARG A 276 -14.87 -1.85 -13.69
CA ARG A 276 -13.47 -2.02 -14.10
C ARG A 276 -13.17 -1.13 -15.32
N LYS A 277 -12.04 -0.43 -15.28
CA LYS A 277 -11.54 0.37 -16.42
C LYS A 277 -10.38 -0.35 -17.09
N MET A 278 -10.69 -1.28 -17.97
CA MET A 278 -9.67 -2.17 -18.56
C MET A 278 -8.62 -1.44 -19.40
N ASN A 279 -8.93 -0.27 -19.97
CA ASN A 279 -7.93 0.56 -20.64
C ASN A 279 -6.76 0.95 -19.71
N LEU A 280 -7.02 1.20 -18.43
CA LEU A 280 -5.97 1.49 -17.45
C LEU A 280 -5.16 0.23 -17.14
N VAL A 281 -5.82 -0.93 -17.01
CA VAL A 281 -5.14 -2.22 -16.80
C VAL A 281 -4.21 -2.54 -17.99
N ASP A 282 -4.70 -2.35 -19.21
CA ASP A 282 -3.91 -2.56 -20.43
C ASP A 282 -2.76 -1.56 -20.57
N LEU A 283 -2.98 -0.31 -20.15
CA LEU A 283 -1.90 0.67 -20.03
C LEU A 283 -0.81 0.18 -19.07
N ALA A 284 -1.17 -0.31 -17.88
CA ALA A 284 -0.19 -0.85 -16.93
C ALA A 284 0.56 -2.06 -17.49
N ARG A 285 -0.12 -2.98 -18.18
CA ARG A 285 0.53 -4.09 -18.90
C ARG A 285 1.53 -3.58 -19.93
N SER A 286 1.17 -2.60 -20.75
CA SER A 286 2.06 -2.08 -21.79
C SER A 286 3.33 -1.43 -21.25
N VAL A 287 3.30 -0.91 -20.02
CA VAL A 287 4.45 -0.24 -19.41
C VAL A 287 5.28 -1.21 -18.57
N LEU A 288 4.62 -2.12 -17.83
CA LEU A 288 5.24 -2.93 -16.78
C LEU A 288 5.37 -4.42 -17.11
N ALA A 289 4.68 -4.97 -18.12
CA ALA A 289 4.82 -6.39 -18.44
C ALA A 289 6.26 -6.77 -18.80
#